data_AF-C5ZZA9-F1
#
_entry.id   AF-C5ZZA9-F1
#
_cell.length_a   1.000
_cell.length_b   1.000
_cell.length_c   1.000
_cell.angle_alpha   90.00
_cell.angle_beta   90.00
_cell.angle_gamma   90.00
#
_symmetry.space_group_name_H-M   'P 1'
#
loop_
_entity.id
_entity.type
_entity.pdbx_description
1 polymer ?
#
loop_
_entity_poly.entity_id
_entity_poly.type
_entity_poly.pdbx_seq_one_letter_code
_entity_poly.pdbx_strand_id
1 'polypeptide(L)'
;MKKVLIYGFGWAGKSCLLLCEHLNVDVNIVDDNEEFSEFDMRFKRIEAVSAEDYSIVFIAVIDNQKALKIKSRLLELGFLEEKIKHFYEMRYSRNMFYLLQERYQNQDQLLMECLGDDYEMPILHRFLKNLILKHYNNKKNDKIKLKLRKEIDAKYPLYNVFAKMHEVSMNWWEISTINYPGFNVWSSIYRKEDKNFYFIDKIDFKQIKNRENKKLIVVFGNSALRVEYLVGQSITDFLRKDYDLREYIVINAGVSGYTIYEQLLLFNALFYCLKPDVVLSFFGGTDLMLGFSACDKLLKDHKMIYYPNMWESGYKTKSGSVLPIYNELKGLVNGDVFGTINGKVALQDICEAIHVRLVQFMQIATLEKAKFYAFIQPLLPCKLKWSDKEVEMRLKEKKRLSQVDPYQNELIEKIPIFIDALKMELSSENFVYDLNEKIKEQKGTFFESNWIHCNAKGNKFCASEVLKILKTNGL
;
A
#
# COMPACT_ATOMS: atom_id res chain seq x y z
N MET A 1 -11.58 20.89 -27.33
CA MET A 1 -11.56 19.56 -26.68
C MET A 1 -12.51 19.65 -25.49
N LYS A 2 -13.45 18.71 -25.31
CA LYS A 2 -14.41 18.79 -24.20
C LYS A 2 -13.68 18.50 -22.89
N LYS A 3 -13.83 19.41 -21.92
CA LYS A 3 -13.13 19.36 -20.64
C LYS A 3 -14.11 18.98 -19.53
N VAL A 4 -13.68 18.10 -18.66
CA VAL A 4 -14.45 17.59 -17.52
C VAL A 4 -13.79 18.02 -16.23
N LEU A 5 -14.61 18.43 -15.27
CA LEU A 5 -14.17 18.64 -13.90
C LEU A 5 -14.65 17.47 -13.03
N ILE A 6 -13.73 16.86 -12.30
CA ILE A 6 -14.07 15.91 -11.23
C ILE A 6 -13.85 16.61 -9.89
N TYR A 7 -14.92 16.75 -9.10
CA TYR A 7 -14.85 17.27 -7.74
C TYR A 7 -14.97 16.11 -6.75
N GLY A 8 -13.87 15.81 -6.06
CA GLY A 8 -13.72 14.70 -5.12
C GLY A 8 -12.88 13.57 -5.71
N PHE A 9 -11.77 13.25 -5.06
CA PHE A 9 -10.75 12.31 -5.50
C PHE A 9 -10.51 11.18 -4.49
N GLY A 10 -11.61 10.57 -4.04
CA GLY A 10 -11.63 9.29 -3.35
C GLY A 10 -11.74 8.10 -4.32
N TRP A 11 -12.25 6.97 -3.84
CA TRP A 11 -12.49 5.77 -4.66
C TRP A 11 -13.42 6.05 -5.86
N ALA A 12 -14.51 6.80 -5.65
CA ALA A 12 -15.42 7.22 -6.71
C ALA A 12 -14.75 8.17 -7.73
N GLY A 13 -13.92 9.11 -7.26
CA GLY A 13 -13.14 10.01 -8.13
C GLY A 13 -12.15 9.27 -9.02
N LYS A 14 -11.45 8.26 -8.49
CA LYS A 14 -10.56 7.40 -9.28
C LYS A 14 -11.33 6.62 -10.35
N SER A 15 -12.46 6.02 -9.97
CA SER A 15 -13.37 5.32 -10.89
C SER A 15 -13.89 6.24 -12.01
N CYS A 16 -14.30 7.47 -11.66
CA CYS A 16 -14.75 8.49 -12.61
C CYS A 16 -13.61 8.94 -13.56
N LEU A 17 -12.41 9.15 -13.03
CA LEU A 17 -11.24 9.50 -13.82
C LEU A 17 -10.93 8.41 -14.85
N LEU A 18 -10.97 7.13 -14.46
CA LEU A 18 -10.74 6.01 -15.39
C LEU A 18 -11.79 5.96 -16.51
N LEU A 19 -13.05 6.28 -16.21
CA LEU A 19 -14.10 6.37 -17.21
C LEU A 19 -13.83 7.50 -18.21
N CYS A 20 -13.36 8.65 -17.75
CA CYS A 20 -13.03 9.80 -18.59
C CYS A 20 -11.75 9.59 -19.41
N GLU A 21 -10.68 9.07 -18.80
CA GLU A 21 -9.39 8.74 -19.45
C GLU A 21 -9.60 7.77 -20.61
N HIS A 22 -10.50 6.80 -20.46
CA HIS A 22 -10.81 5.80 -21.49
C HIS A 22 -11.19 6.44 -22.83
N LEU A 23 -11.98 7.52 -22.78
CA LEU A 23 -12.55 8.15 -23.97
C LEU A 23 -11.71 9.35 -24.45
N ASN A 24 -10.48 9.49 -23.94
CA ASN A 24 -9.57 10.59 -24.24
C ASN A 24 -10.18 11.97 -23.91
N VAL A 25 -10.92 12.05 -22.81
CA VAL A 25 -11.48 13.30 -22.31
C VAL A 25 -10.42 14.07 -21.53
N ASP A 26 -10.35 15.39 -21.70
CA ASP A 26 -9.48 16.25 -20.89
C ASP A 26 -10.11 16.45 -19.51
N VAL A 27 -9.36 16.17 -18.44
CA VAL A 27 -9.90 16.11 -17.07
C VAL A 27 -9.05 16.95 -16.12
N ASN A 28 -9.70 17.87 -15.42
CA ASN A 28 -9.17 18.49 -14.22
C ASN A 28 -9.85 17.91 -12.98
N ILE A 29 -9.12 17.93 -11.87
CA ILE A 29 -9.54 17.38 -10.59
C ILE A 29 -9.47 18.48 -9.54
N VAL A 30 -10.52 18.60 -8.74
CA VAL A 30 -10.55 19.41 -7.51
C VAL A 30 -10.86 18.47 -6.36
N ASP A 31 -10.11 18.58 -5.26
CA ASP A 31 -10.45 17.95 -3.99
C ASP A 31 -10.19 18.96 -2.87
N ASP A 32 -11.04 18.97 -1.84
CA ASP A 32 -10.87 19.84 -0.67
C ASP A 32 -9.67 19.42 0.19
N ASN A 33 -9.16 18.20 0.02
CA ASN A 33 -7.93 17.71 0.65
C ASN A 33 -6.73 18.06 -0.23
N GLU A 34 -6.01 19.12 0.14
CA GLU A 34 -4.86 19.63 -0.60
C GLU A 34 -3.67 18.65 -0.72
N GLU A 35 -3.64 17.58 0.08
CA GLU A 35 -2.53 16.61 0.15
C GLU A 35 -2.27 15.82 -1.16
N PHE A 36 -3.24 15.73 -2.08
CA PHE A 36 -3.08 15.02 -3.35
C PHE A 36 -2.59 15.89 -4.52
N SER A 37 -2.50 17.21 -4.31
CA SER A 37 -2.35 18.19 -5.40
C SER A 37 -0.93 18.35 -5.96
N GLU A 38 0.11 17.88 -5.24
CA GLU A 38 1.50 18.23 -5.57
C GLU A 38 2.16 17.34 -6.65
N PHE A 39 1.54 16.22 -7.05
CA PHE A 39 2.19 15.23 -7.94
C PHE A 39 1.52 15.02 -9.30
N ASP A 40 0.38 15.67 -9.57
CA ASP A 40 -0.35 15.51 -10.83
C ASP A 40 -0.94 16.83 -11.32
N MET A 41 -0.52 17.26 -12.51
CA MET A 41 -0.87 18.56 -13.11
C MET A 41 -2.37 18.75 -13.34
N ARG A 42 -3.16 17.68 -13.32
CA ARG A 42 -4.63 17.71 -13.44
C ARG A 42 -5.31 18.27 -12.20
N PHE A 43 -4.66 18.22 -11.04
CA PHE A 43 -5.20 18.82 -9.83
C PHE A 43 -5.14 20.34 -9.93
N LYS A 44 -6.29 20.97 -9.69
CA LYS A 44 -6.46 22.42 -9.67
C LYS A 44 -7.07 22.83 -8.33
N ARG A 45 -6.71 24.03 -7.89
CA ARG A 45 -7.46 24.72 -6.85
C ARG A 45 -8.82 25.12 -7.43
N ILE A 46 -9.86 25.05 -6.60
CA ILE A 46 -11.22 25.40 -7.03
C ILE A 46 -11.35 26.87 -7.44
N GLU A 47 -10.50 27.75 -6.91
CA GLU A 47 -10.43 29.17 -7.29
C GLU A 47 -9.79 29.37 -8.68
N ALA A 48 -9.05 28.39 -9.18
CA ALA A 48 -8.35 28.44 -10.45
C ALA A 48 -9.16 27.83 -11.61
N VAL A 49 -10.41 27.41 -11.37
CA VAL A 49 -11.28 26.82 -12.39
C VAL A 49 -12.42 27.78 -12.73
N SER A 50 -12.68 27.97 -14.03
CA SER A 50 -13.82 28.75 -14.52
C SER A 50 -14.96 27.83 -14.92
N ALA A 51 -16.20 28.17 -14.57
CA ALA A 51 -17.40 27.38 -14.91
C ALA A 51 -17.58 27.18 -16.42
N GLU A 52 -17.13 28.15 -17.23
CA GLU A 52 -17.26 28.15 -18.69
C GLU A 52 -16.36 27.11 -19.37
N ASP A 53 -15.25 26.74 -18.72
CA ASP A 53 -14.26 25.81 -19.29
C ASP A 53 -14.78 24.37 -19.40
N TYR A 54 -15.81 24.01 -18.63
CA TYR A 54 -16.22 22.62 -18.45
C TYR A 54 -17.56 22.31 -19.12
N SER A 55 -17.57 21.19 -19.84
CA SER A 55 -18.76 20.65 -20.49
C SER A 55 -19.67 19.93 -19.49
N ILE A 56 -19.09 19.34 -18.44
CA ILE A 56 -19.79 18.62 -17.37
C ILE A 56 -18.89 18.62 -16.12
N VAL A 57 -19.53 18.61 -14.95
CA VAL A 57 -18.88 18.48 -13.64
C VAL A 57 -19.40 17.23 -12.96
N PHE A 58 -18.49 16.30 -12.64
CA PHE A 58 -18.80 15.13 -11.83
C PHE A 58 -18.44 15.40 -10.37
N ILE A 59 -19.44 15.45 -9.50
CA ILE A 59 -19.25 15.37 -8.06
C ILE A 59 -19.03 13.89 -7.73
N ALA A 60 -17.78 13.49 -7.51
CA ALA A 60 -17.38 12.09 -7.42
C ALA A 60 -17.15 11.64 -5.96
N VAL A 61 -18.25 11.54 -5.20
CA VAL A 61 -18.26 11.12 -3.79
C VAL A 61 -19.37 10.12 -3.53
N ILE A 62 -19.16 9.21 -2.56
CA ILE A 62 -20.15 8.17 -2.21
C ILE A 62 -21.28 8.76 -1.37
N ASP A 63 -20.97 9.72 -0.51
CA ASP A 63 -21.90 10.31 0.44
C ASP A 63 -22.78 11.36 -0.24
N ASN A 64 -24.09 11.12 -0.27
CA ASN A 64 -25.07 12.03 -0.89
C ASN A 64 -25.12 13.41 -0.21
N GLN A 65 -24.98 13.48 1.12
CA GLN A 65 -25.00 14.76 1.83
C GLN A 65 -23.75 15.58 1.48
N LYS A 66 -22.59 14.94 1.38
CA LYS A 66 -21.37 15.58 0.90
C LYS A 66 -21.53 16.04 -0.55
N ALA A 67 -22.15 15.22 -1.41
CA ALA A 67 -22.41 15.57 -2.80
C ALA A 67 -23.29 16.82 -2.91
N LEU A 68 -24.37 16.92 -2.13
CA LEU A 68 -25.25 18.08 -2.11
C LEU A 68 -24.54 19.35 -1.62
N LYS A 69 -23.68 19.25 -0.60
CA LYS A 69 -22.86 20.40 -0.15
C LYS A 69 -21.92 20.90 -1.25
N ILE A 70 -21.26 19.98 -1.97
CA ILE A 70 -20.40 20.33 -3.10
C ILE A 70 -21.23 20.94 -4.24
N LYS A 71 -22.42 20.41 -4.52
CA LYS A 71 -23.35 20.96 -5.52
C LYS A 71 -23.69 22.41 -5.20
N SER A 72 -24.08 22.72 -3.96
CA SER A 72 -24.38 24.10 -3.54
C SER A 72 -23.18 25.04 -3.76
N ARG A 73 -21.97 24.61 -3.37
CA ARG A 73 -20.75 25.40 -3.60
C ARG A 73 -20.46 25.64 -5.08
N LEU A 74 -20.66 24.64 -5.94
CA LEU A 74 -20.48 24.79 -7.38
C LEU A 74 -21.49 25.77 -7.99
N LEU A 75 -22.74 25.74 -7.54
CA LEU A 75 -23.76 26.71 -7.97
C LEU A 75 -23.38 28.14 -7.54
N GLU A 76 -22.87 28.33 -6.33
CA GLU A 76 -22.36 29.63 -5.83
C GLU A 76 -21.18 30.14 -6.67
N LEU A 77 -20.37 29.24 -7.24
CA LEU A 77 -19.26 29.55 -8.13
C LEU A 77 -19.68 29.74 -9.61
N GLY A 78 -20.99 29.73 -9.89
CA GLY A 78 -21.54 30.00 -11.23
C GLY A 78 -21.57 28.80 -12.18
N PHE A 79 -21.38 27.58 -11.68
CA PHE A 79 -21.61 26.38 -12.50
C PHE A 79 -23.11 26.17 -12.74
N LEU A 80 -23.45 25.81 -13.97
CA LEU A 80 -24.84 25.55 -14.38
C LEU A 80 -25.33 24.21 -13.83
N GLU A 81 -26.53 24.19 -13.23
CA GLU A 81 -27.07 23.01 -12.54
C GLU A 81 -27.17 21.79 -13.46
N GLU A 82 -27.58 21.98 -14.71
CA GLU A 82 -27.73 20.92 -15.71
C GLU A 82 -26.40 20.23 -16.08
N LYS A 83 -25.27 20.90 -15.83
CA LYS A 83 -23.93 20.35 -16.05
C LYS A 83 -23.39 19.60 -14.84
N ILE A 84 -24.01 19.71 -13.67
CA ILE A 84 -23.52 19.10 -12.44
C ILE A 84 -24.17 17.73 -12.28
N LYS A 85 -23.35 16.68 -12.18
CA LYS A 85 -23.82 15.29 -12.02
C LYS A 85 -23.11 14.60 -10.86
N HIS A 86 -23.82 13.73 -10.16
CA HIS A 86 -23.32 12.96 -9.03
C HIS A 86 -22.87 11.55 -9.44
N PHE A 87 -21.59 11.28 -9.23
CA PHE A 87 -20.96 10.00 -9.57
C PHE A 87 -20.52 9.27 -8.30
N TYR A 88 -21.17 8.13 -7.98
CA TYR A 88 -20.88 7.38 -6.75
C TYR A 88 -20.33 5.96 -6.99
N GLU A 89 -20.22 5.47 -8.22
CA GLU A 89 -19.70 4.13 -8.49
C GLU A 89 -18.17 4.06 -8.27
N MET A 90 -17.72 3.05 -7.53
CA MET A 90 -16.31 2.90 -7.13
C MET A 90 -15.59 1.74 -7.81
N ARG A 91 -16.33 0.87 -8.49
CA ARG A 91 -15.83 -0.44 -8.94
C ARG A 91 -15.53 -0.48 -10.44
N TYR A 92 -15.76 0.60 -11.17
CA TYR A 92 -15.30 0.69 -12.55
C TYR A 92 -13.76 0.78 -12.59
N SER A 93 -13.19 0.09 -13.55
CA SER A 93 -11.84 -0.46 -13.54
C SER A 93 -11.29 -0.48 -14.95
N ARG A 94 -9.97 -0.29 -15.14
CA ARG A 94 -9.36 -0.33 -16.48
C ARG A 94 -9.56 -1.68 -17.19
N ASN A 95 -9.68 -2.76 -16.44
CA ASN A 95 -9.87 -4.10 -16.98
C ASN A 95 -11.27 -4.32 -17.54
N MET A 96 -12.17 -3.36 -17.35
CA MET A 96 -13.50 -3.36 -17.92
C MET A 96 -13.59 -2.54 -19.22
N PHE A 97 -12.47 -1.97 -19.68
CA PHE A 97 -12.35 -1.16 -20.89
C PHE A 97 -13.01 -1.82 -22.11
N TYR A 98 -12.71 -3.10 -22.36
CA TYR A 98 -13.24 -3.81 -23.53
C TYR A 98 -14.78 -3.89 -23.57
N LEU A 99 -15.45 -3.83 -22.41
CA LEU A 99 -16.92 -3.83 -22.32
C LEU A 99 -17.51 -2.43 -22.46
N LEU A 100 -16.74 -1.38 -22.13
CA LEU A 100 -17.19 0.00 -22.31
C LEU A 100 -17.26 0.36 -23.80
N GLN A 101 -16.29 -0.13 -24.58
CA GLN A 101 -16.24 0.05 -26.04
C GLN A 101 -17.40 -0.63 -26.79
N GLU A 102 -18.09 -1.59 -26.16
CA GLU A 102 -19.32 -2.15 -26.73
C GLU A 102 -20.46 -1.12 -26.81
N ARG A 103 -20.44 -0.09 -25.95
CA ARG A 103 -21.51 0.92 -25.84
C ARG A 103 -21.10 2.31 -26.34
N TYR A 104 -19.91 2.79 -25.98
CA TYR A 104 -19.46 4.12 -26.38
C TYR A 104 -18.27 4.02 -27.33
N GLN A 105 -18.42 4.57 -28.53
CA GLN A 105 -17.38 4.62 -29.55
C GLN A 105 -16.49 5.87 -29.43
N ASN A 106 -16.98 6.92 -28.76
CA ASN A 106 -16.25 8.16 -28.55
C ASN A 106 -16.75 8.91 -27.29
N GLN A 107 -16.01 9.94 -26.89
CA GLN A 107 -16.33 10.78 -25.73
C GLN A 107 -17.69 11.48 -25.81
N ASP A 108 -18.15 11.83 -27.02
CA ASP A 108 -19.38 12.59 -27.19
C ASP A 108 -20.61 11.79 -26.77
N GLN A 109 -20.62 10.49 -27.02
CA GLN A 109 -21.72 9.60 -26.63
C GLN A 109 -21.86 9.48 -25.11
N LEU A 110 -20.74 9.31 -24.38
CA LEU A 110 -20.77 9.28 -22.92
C LEU A 110 -21.25 10.63 -22.36
N LEU A 111 -20.66 11.73 -22.84
CA LEU A 111 -20.98 13.06 -22.33
C LEU A 111 -22.43 13.46 -22.60
N MET A 112 -22.97 13.13 -23.79
CA MET A 112 -24.39 13.36 -24.10
C MET A 112 -25.31 12.53 -23.20
N GLU A 113 -24.98 11.26 -22.96
CA GLU A 113 -25.77 10.40 -22.07
C GLU A 113 -25.75 10.95 -20.64
N CYS A 114 -24.58 11.32 -20.11
CA CYS A 114 -24.48 11.90 -18.77
C CYS A 114 -25.22 13.24 -18.64
N LEU A 115 -25.15 14.11 -19.66
CA LEU A 115 -25.85 15.40 -19.66
C LEU A 115 -27.36 15.23 -19.71
N GLY A 116 -27.84 14.27 -20.50
CA GLY A 116 -29.26 13.93 -20.62
C GLY A 116 -29.83 13.08 -19.48
N ASP A 117 -28.99 12.56 -18.59
CA ASP A 117 -29.41 11.82 -17.39
C ASP A 117 -29.76 12.79 -16.23
N ASP A 118 -30.45 12.30 -15.22
CA ASP A 118 -30.73 13.10 -14.02
C ASP A 118 -29.45 13.41 -13.23
N TYR A 119 -29.53 14.31 -12.25
CA TYR A 119 -28.41 14.64 -11.37
C TYR A 119 -27.71 13.40 -10.80
N GLU A 120 -28.46 12.40 -10.36
CA GLU A 120 -27.92 11.16 -9.79
C GLU A 120 -27.36 10.17 -10.83
N MET A 121 -27.55 10.43 -12.12
CA MET A 121 -27.17 9.57 -13.25
C MET A 121 -27.60 8.09 -13.15
N PRO A 122 -28.89 7.78 -12.88
CA PRO A 122 -29.36 6.40 -12.72
C PRO A 122 -29.13 5.51 -13.96
N ILE A 123 -29.13 6.07 -15.17
CA ILE A 123 -28.91 5.29 -16.40
C ILE A 123 -27.45 4.85 -16.47
N LEU A 124 -26.52 5.78 -16.27
CA LEU A 124 -25.09 5.50 -16.27
C LEU A 124 -24.73 4.49 -15.18
N HIS A 125 -25.18 4.70 -13.93
CA HIS A 125 -24.83 3.80 -12.82
C HIS A 125 -25.40 2.39 -13.02
N ARG A 126 -26.61 2.27 -13.58
CA ARG A 126 -27.17 0.96 -13.93
C ARG A 126 -26.34 0.27 -15.02
N PHE A 127 -25.91 1.01 -16.03
CA PHE A 127 -25.03 0.49 -17.06
C PHE A 127 -23.71 0.01 -16.47
N LEU A 128 -23.03 0.85 -15.68
CA LEU A 128 -21.78 0.48 -15.02
C LEU A 128 -21.96 -0.76 -14.15
N LYS A 129 -23.04 -0.84 -13.35
CA LYS A 129 -23.36 -2.02 -12.54
C LYS A 129 -23.51 -3.29 -13.38
N ASN A 130 -24.21 -3.21 -14.51
CA ASN A 130 -24.38 -4.36 -15.42
C ASN A 130 -23.07 -4.77 -16.08
N LEU A 131 -22.25 -3.79 -16.47
CA LEU A 131 -20.94 -4.01 -17.05
C LEU A 131 -19.99 -4.67 -16.05
N ILE A 132 -19.99 -4.20 -14.80
CA ILE A 132 -19.27 -4.81 -13.67
C ILE A 132 -19.72 -6.27 -13.47
N LEU A 133 -21.04 -6.52 -13.46
CA LEU A 133 -21.59 -7.89 -13.35
C LEU A 133 -21.17 -8.77 -14.53
N LYS A 134 -21.23 -8.27 -15.77
CA LYS A 134 -20.81 -8.98 -16.99
C LYS A 134 -19.32 -9.32 -16.94
N HIS A 135 -18.48 -8.37 -16.54
CA HIS A 135 -17.04 -8.59 -16.34
C HIS A 135 -16.78 -9.73 -15.35
N TYR A 136 -17.45 -9.72 -14.20
CA TYR A 136 -17.29 -10.76 -13.19
C TYR A 136 -17.84 -12.12 -13.64
N ASN A 137 -18.96 -12.16 -14.37
CA ASN A 137 -19.50 -13.39 -14.92
C ASN A 137 -18.59 -13.99 -16.00
N ASN A 138 -18.00 -13.17 -16.88
CA ASN A 138 -17.00 -13.63 -17.85
C ASN A 138 -15.79 -14.26 -17.15
N LYS A 139 -15.36 -13.65 -16.04
CA LYS A 139 -14.29 -14.19 -15.19
C LYS A 139 -14.69 -15.41 -14.36
N LYS A 140 -15.93 -15.88 -14.37
CA LYS A 140 -16.32 -17.19 -13.79
C LYS A 140 -16.21 -18.34 -14.79
N ASN A 141 -16.22 -18.05 -16.10
CA ASN A 141 -16.27 -19.06 -17.15
C ASN A 141 -14.86 -19.51 -17.59
N ASP A 142 -14.50 -20.76 -17.31
CA ASP A 142 -13.15 -21.27 -17.54
C ASP A 142 -12.71 -21.30 -19.02
N LYS A 143 -13.65 -21.47 -19.96
CA LYS A 143 -13.33 -21.41 -21.40
C LYS A 143 -12.96 -19.98 -21.84
N ILE A 144 -13.63 -18.98 -21.28
CA ILE A 144 -13.35 -17.56 -21.54
C ILE A 144 -12.03 -17.16 -20.87
N LYS A 145 -11.77 -17.60 -19.63
CA LYS A 145 -10.48 -17.37 -18.95
C LYS A 145 -9.30 -17.90 -19.77
N LEU A 146 -9.43 -19.10 -20.35
CA LEU A 146 -8.35 -19.70 -21.14
C LEU A 146 -8.08 -18.90 -22.43
N LYS A 147 -9.13 -18.41 -23.08
CA LYS A 147 -9.01 -17.55 -24.27
C LYS A 147 -8.37 -16.21 -23.92
N LEU A 148 -8.89 -15.53 -22.89
CA LEU A 148 -8.36 -14.25 -22.40
C LEU A 148 -6.90 -14.40 -21.94
N ARG A 149 -6.56 -15.52 -21.30
CA ARG A 149 -5.20 -15.84 -20.90
C ARG A 149 -4.25 -15.94 -22.09
N LYS A 150 -4.66 -16.64 -23.16
CA LYS A 150 -3.86 -16.75 -24.38
C LYS A 150 -3.66 -15.38 -25.06
N GLU A 151 -4.69 -14.53 -25.06
CA GLU A 151 -4.59 -13.16 -25.58
C GLU A 151 -3.61 -12.30 -24.76
N ILE A 152 -3.65 -12.40 -23.43
CA ILE A 152 -2.72 -11.73 -22.50
C ILE A 152 -1.29 -12.27 -22.65
N ASP A 153 -1.11 -13.59 -22.77
CA ASP A 153 0.20 -14.21 -22.98
C ASP A 153 0.87 -13.67 -24.26
N ALA A 154 0.09 -13.50 -25.34
CA ALA A 154 0.57 -12.96 -26.61
C ALA A 154 0.85 -11.45 -26.55
N LYS A 155 -0.02 -10.68 -25.88
CA LYS A 155 0.13 -9.22 -25.74
C LYS A 155 1.30 -8.82 -24.84
N TYR A 156 1.62 -9.65 -23.86
CA TYR A 156 2.56 -9.34 -22.79
C TYR A 156 3.62 -10.44 -22.61
N PRO A 157 4.44 -10.74 -23.62
CA PRO A 157 5.31 -11.91 -23.61
C PRO A 157 6.36 -11.90 -22.47
N LEU A 158 6.74 -10.71 -22.01
CA LEU A 158 7.74 -10.50 -20.95
C LEU A 158 7.17 -10.57 -19.52
N TYR A 159 5.84 -10.52 -19.37
CA TYR A 159 5.19 -10.67 -18.08
C TYR A 159 5.31 -12.13 -17.63
N ASN A 160 5.52 -12.36 -16.34
CA ASN A 160 5.55 -13.69 -15.76
C ASN A 160 4.14 -14.25 -15.62
N VAL A 161 4.07 -15.53 -15.30
CA VAL A 161 2.78 -16.25 -15.18
C VAL A 161 1.84 -15.60 -14.17
N PHE A 162 2.36 -14.97 -13.11
CA PHE A 162 1.60 -14.40 -12.01
C PHE A 162 0.99 -13.04 -12.35
N ALA A 163 1.77 -12.13 -12.94
CA ALA A 163 1.26 -10.86 -13.47
C ALA A 163 0.18 -11.10 -14.54
N LYS A 164 0.37 -12.13 -15.38
CA LYS A 164 -0.65 -12.55 -16.35
C LYS A 164 -1.87 -13.22 -15.72
N MET A 165 -1.70 -13.94 -14.61
CA MET A 165 -2.82 -14.51 -13.84
C MET A 165 -3.70 -13.43 -13.21
N HIS A 166 -3.10 -12.33 -12.74
CA HIS A 166 -3.83 -11.20 -12.17
C HIS A 166 -4.79 -10.55 -13.19
N GLU A 167 -4.36 -10.40 -14.44
CA GLU A 167 -5.18 -9.84 -15.52
C GLU A 167 -6.44 -10.70 -15.80
N VAL A 168 -6.37 -12.03 -15.57
CA VAL A 168 -7.49 -12.95 -15.80
C VAL A 168 -8.30 -13.32 -14.55
N SER A 169 -7.83 -13.02 -13.34
CA SER A 169 -8.48 -13.45 -12.09
C SER A 169 -9.70 -12.59 -11.72
N MET A 170 -10.71 -13.21 -11.09
CA MET A 170 -11.83 -12.51 -10.43
C MET A 170 -11.32 -11.77 -9.19
N ASN A 171 -10.80 -10.57 -9.39
CA ASN A 171 -10.49 -9.68 -8.27
C ASN A 171 -11.77 -8.89 -7.99
N TRP A 172 -12.56 -9.34 -7.02
CA TRP A 172 -13.80 -8.67 -6.57
C TRP A 172 -13.55 -7.23 -6.08
N TRP A 173 -12.28 -6.89 -5.93
CA TRP A 173 -11.75 -5.62 -5.52
C TRP A 173 -10.50 -5.42 -6.38
N GLU A 174 -10.38 -4.31 -7.13
CA GLU A 174 -9.08 -3.84 -7.62
C GLU A 174 -8.26 -3.45 -6.40
N ILE A 175 -7.81 -4.43 -5.66
CA ILE A 175 -6.81 -4.23 -4.66
C ILE A 175 -5.51 -4.28 -5.44
N SER A 176 -4.70 -3.27 -5.20
CA SER A 176 -3.28 -3.27 -5.44
C SER A 176 -2.59 -4.40 -4.66
N THR A 177 -2.99 -5.67 -4.81
CA THR A 177 -2.40 -6.84 -4.18
C THR A 177 -2.61 -8.10 -5.02
N ILE A 178 -1.56 -8.93 -5.17
CA ILE A 178 -1.71 -10.32 -5.63
C ILE A 178 -1.92 -11.23 -4.42
N ASN A 179 -3.04 -11.95 -4.38
CA ASN A 179 -3.38 -12.91 -3.34
C ASN A 179 -2.66 -14.24 -3.59
N TYR A 180 -1.55 -14.47 -2.89
CA TYR A 180 -0.94 -15.79 -2.74
C TYR A 180 -1.62 -16.51 -1.57
N PRO A 181 -1.73 -17.86 -1.61
CA PRO A 181 -2.15 -18.62 -0.44
C PRO A 181 -1.29 -18.25 0.78
N GLY A 182 -1.87 -17.48 1.71
CA GLY A 182 -1.23 -17.05 2.94
C GLY A 182 -0.67 -15.62 2.98
N PHE A 183 -0.47 -14.89 1.86
CA PHE A 183 -0.01 -13.48 1.89
C PHE A 183 -0.24 -12.70 0.57
N ASN A 184 -0.24 -11.36 0.62
CA ASN A 184 -0.67 -10.45 -0.45
C ASN A 184 0.50 -9.57 -0.81
N VAL A 185 0.97 -9.62 -2.05
CA VAL A 185 2.02 -8.68 -2.50
C VAL A 185 1.37 -7.40 -3.01
N TRP A 186 1.55 -6.29 -2.29
CA TRP A 186 0.99 -4.99 -2.67
C TRP A 186 1.60 -4.43 -3.96
N SER A 187 0.77 -3.87 -4.84
CA SER A 187 1.19 -3.17 -6.04
C SER A 187 1.42 -1.68 -5.84
N SER A 188 2.44 -1.15 -6.53
CA SER A 188 2.67 0.29 -6.60
C SER A 188 1.56 0.94 -7.42
N ILE A 189 0.72 1.76 -6.79
CA ILE A 189 -0.34 2.51 -7.49
C ILE A 189 0.21 3.61 -8.42
N TYR A 190 1.49 3.97 -8.25
CA TYR A 190 2.12 5.11 -8.93
C TYR A 190 3.01 4.72 -10.13
N ARG A 191 3.50 3.47 -10.22
CA ARG A 191 4.40 3.02 -11.30
C ARG A 191 3.75 1.91 -12.13
N LYS A 192 3.29 2.26 -13.34
CA LYS A 192 2.38 1.46 -14.21
C LYS A 192 3.05 0.49 -15.20
N GLU A 193 4.37 0.47 -15.30
CA GLU A 193 5.09 -0.43 -16.22
C GLU A 193 5.11 -1.87 -15.69
N ASP A 194 5.20 -2.86 -16.57
CA ASP A 194 5.25 -4.29 -16.24
C ASP A 194 6.20 -4.66 -15.09
N LYS A 195 5.65 -5.18 -13.98
CA LYS A 195 6.42 -5.57 -12.79
C LYS A 195 6.02 -6.96 -12.31
N ASN A 196 6.83 -7.93 -12.68
CA ASN A 196 6.67 -9.35 -12.36
C ASN A 196 6.22 -9.70 -10.92
N PHE A 197 6.39 -8.88 -9.89
CA PHE A 197 5.76 -9.08 -8.57
C PHE A 197 5.49 -7.74 -7.85
N TYR A 198 5.24 -6.67 -8.61
CA TYR A 198 4.96 -5.31 -8.12
C TYR A 198 5.90 -4.71 -7.04
N PHE A 199 7.16 -5.14 -7.02
CA PHE A 199 8.22 -4.45 -6.31
C PHE A 199 8.46 -3.05 -6.90
N ILE A 200 9.13 -2.19 -6.12
CA ILE A 200 9.53 -0.85 -6.59
C ILE A 200 10.37 -0.97 -7.85
N ASP A 201 11.34 -1.87 -7.78
CA ASP A 201 12.29 -2.18 -8.84
C ASP A 201 11.82 -3.38 -9.66
N LYS A 202 12.12 -3.35 -10.95
CA LYS A 202 11.96 -4.53 -11.80
C LYS A 202 13.01 -5.57 -11.39
N ILE A 203 12.56 -6.77 -11.03
CA ILE A 203 13.42 -7.90 -10.68
C ILE A 203 13.39 -8.92 -11.82
N ASP A 204 14.54 -9.16 -12.45
CA ASP A 204 14.72 -10.26 -13.40
C ASP A 204 15.17 -11.53 -12.66
N PHE A 205 14.17 -12.30 -12.20
CA PHE A 205 14.40 -13.54 -11.46
C PHE A 205 15.23 -14.56 -12.27
N LYS A 206 15.10 -14.59 -13.60
CA LYS A 206 15.84 -15.53 -14.45
C LYS A 206 17.31 -15.14 -14.50
N GLN A 207 17.59 -13.85 -14.72
CA GLN A 207 18.97 -13.33 -14.70
C GLN A 207 19.62 -13.52 -13.34
N ILE A 208 18.91 -13.22 -12.24
CA ILE A 208 19.44 -13.38 -10.88
C ILE A 208 19.72 -14.84 -10.54
N LYS A 209 18.84 -15.75 -10.95
CA LYS A 209 19.05 -17.20 -10.75
C LYS A 209 20.28 -17.71 -11.50
N ASN A 210 20.58 -17.13 -12.66
CA ASN A 210 21.72 -17.48 -13.50
C ASN A 210 22.93 -16.54 -13.33
N ARG A 211 23.00 -15.79 -12.23
CA ARG A 211 24.09 -14.84 -12.00
C ARG A 211 25.42 -15.58 -11.87
N GLU A 212 26.47 -15.07 -12.52
CA GLU A 212 27.83 -15.57 -12.39
C GLU A 212 28.67 -14.63 -11.53
N ASN A 213 29.39 -15.19 -10.54
CA ASN A 213 30.38 -14.50 -9.71
C ASN A 213 29.88 -13.28 -8.90
N LYS A 214 28.57 -13.04 -8.83
CA LYS A 214 27.98 -11.98 -8.00
C LYS A 214 27.23 -12.53 -6.79
N LYS A 215 27.49 -11.93 -5.62
CA LYS A 215 26.73 -12.19 -4.39
C LYS A 215 25.39 -11.48 -4.44
N LEU A 216 24.35 -12.13 -3.94
CA LEU A 216 22.99 -11.60 -3.87
C LEU A 216 22.63 -11.21 -2.43
N ILE A 217 22.26 -9.95 -2.26
CA ILE A 217 21.70 -9.39 -1.03
C ILE A 217 20.21 -9.10 -1.27
N VAL A 218 19.32 -9.68 -0.48
CA VAL A 218 17.88 -9.39 -0.53
C VAL A 218 17.45 -8.69 0.74
N VAL A 219 16.82 -7.53 0.58
CA VAL A 219 16.44 -6.63 1.67
C VAL A 219 14.92 -6.62 1.81
N PHE A 220 14.40 -7.17 2.90
CA PHE A 220 12.99 -7.25 3.26
C PHE A 220 12.61 -6.16 4.26
N GLY A 221 11.37 -5.70 4.21
CA GLY A 221 10.84 -4.71 5.14
C GLY A 221 9.46 -4.20 4.72
N ASN A 222 8.99 -3.19 5.45
CA ASN A 222 7.70 -2.54 5.21
C ASN A 222 7.83 -1.32 4.26
N SER A 223 6.90 -0.36 4.39
CA SER A 223 6.91 0.91 3.66
C SER A 223 8.15 1.79 3.93
N ALA A 224 8.88 1.59 5.03
CA ALA A 224 10.11 2.34 5.31
C ALA A 224 11.27 2.02 4.36
N LEU A 225 11.20 0.89 3.63
CA LEU A 225 12.14 0.59 2.54
C LEU A 225 11.64 1.10 1.19
N ARG A 226 10.43 1.63 1.12
CA ARG A 226 9.77 1.91 -0.14
C ARG A 226 9.87 3.39 -0.53
N VAL A 227 10.68 3.70 -1.55
CA VAL A 227 10.90 5.07 -2.06
C VAL A 227 9.61 5.85 -2.31
N GLU A 228 8.50 5.20 -2.71
CA GLU A 228 7.23 5.93 -2.94
C GLU A 228 6.58 6.47 -1.66
N TYR A 229 7.02 6.03 -0.49
CA TYR A 229 6.57 6.51 0.82
C TYR A 229 7.62 7.39 1.51
N LEU A 230 8.75 7.66 0.84
CA LEU A 230 9.88 8.38 1.40
C LEU A 230 10.10 9.70 0.66
N VAL A 231 10.50 10.73 1.40
CA VAL A 231 11.06 11.95 0.82
C VAL A 231 12.52 11.66 0.45
N GLY A 232 12.73 11.15 -0.76
CA GLY A 232 14.04 10.86 -1.33
C GLY A 232 14.42 9.39 -1.34
N GLN A 233 15.66 9.06 -0.98
CA GLN A 233 16.23 7.72 -1.17
C GLN A 233 15.97 6.77 0.02
N SER A 234 15.81 5.47 -0.27
CA SER A 234 15.68 4.39 0.71
C SER A 234 17.04 3.90 1.23
N ILE A 235 17.03 3.13 2.33
CA ILE A 235 18.23 2.43 2.85
C ILE A 235 18.86 1.58 1.73
N THR A 236 18.05 0.84 0.96
CA THR A 236 18.55 -0.02 -0.11
C THR A 236 19.22 0.76 -1.23
N ASP A 237 18.76 1.98 -1.54
CA ASP A 237 19.41 2.84 -2.54
C ASP A 237 20.81 3.26 -2.11
N PHE A 238 21.02 3.51 -0.82
CA PHE A 238 22.34 3.82 -0.28
C PHE A 238 23.23 2.59 -0.23
N LEU A 239 22.71 1.42 0.18
CA LEU A 239 23.45 0.16 0.11
C LEU A 239 23.95 -0.13 -1.31
N ARG A 240 23.13 0.12 -2.34
CA ARG A 240 23.53 -0.04 -3.74
C ARG A 240 24.64 0.92 -4.19
N LYS A 241 24.73 2.11 -3.61
CA LYS A 241 25.77 3.10 -3.94
C LYS A 241 27.11 2.77 -3.28
N ASP A 242 27.06 2.23 -2.07
CA ASP A 242 28.24 2.03 -1.23
C ASP A 242 28.90 0.65 -1.42
N TYR A 243 28.19 -0.32 -2.02
CA TYR A 243 28.78 -1.58 -2.49
C TYR A 243 29.24 -1.48 -3.94
N ASP A 244 30.33 -2.17 -4.30
CA ASP A 244 30.69 -2.33 -5.71
C ASP A 244 29.65 -3.22 -6.39
N LEU A 245 28.77 -2.61 -7.19
CA LEU A 245 27.75 -3.30 -8.00
C LEU A 245 28.35 -4.30 -9.00
N ARG A 246 29.68 -4.31 -9.18
CA ARG A 246 30.41 -5.34 -9.91
C ARG A 246 30.44 -6.68 -9.16
N GLU A 247 30.45 -6.67 -7.83
CA GLU A 247 30.49 -7.87 -6.98
C GLU A 247 29.13 -8.26 -6.38
N TYR A 248 28.22 -7.29 -6.21
CA TYR A 248 26.96 -7.50 -5.50
C TYR A 248 25.73 -7.15 -6.35
N ILE A 249 24.67 -7.92 -6.15
CA ILE A 249 23.30 -7.60 -6.58
C ILE A 249 22.49 -7.33 -5.32
N VAL A 250 21.90 -6.14 -5.20
CA VAL A 250 21.07 -5.76 -4.04
C VAL A 250 19.61 -5.58 -4.48
N ILE A 251 18.72 -6.40 -3.94
CA ILE A 251 17.28 -6.37 -4.22
C ILE A 251 16.53 -5.70 -3.06
N ASN A 252 15.70 -4.70 -3.39
CA ASN A 252 14.71 -4.17 -2.48
C ASN A 252 13.41 -4.98 -2.61
N ALA A 253 13.11 -5.79 -1.59
CA ALA A 253 11.89 -6.59 -1.47
C ALA A 253 10.90 -5.99 -0.45
N GLY A 254 10.99 -4.69 -0.17
CA GLY A 254 10.10 -3.99 0.76
C GLY A 254 8.66 -3.89 0.24
N VAL A 255 7.69 -4.22 1.09
CA VAL A 255 6.25 -4.17 0.76
C VAL A 255 5.49 -3.46 1.89
N SER A 256 4.65 -2.49 1.54
CA SER A 256 3.93 -1.67 2.52
C SER A 256 3.06 -2.54 3.42
N GLY A 257 3.09 -2.27 4.73
CA GLY A 257 2.28 -2.97 5.73
C GLY A 257 2.78 -4.36 6.13
N TYR A 258 3.88 -4.86 5.56
CA TYR A 258 4.39 -6.19 5.90
C TYR A 258 4.99 -6.26 7.31
N THR A 259 4.56 -7.27 8.06
CA THR A 259 5.21 -7.76 9.29
C THR A 259 6.32 -8.75 8.94
N ILE A 260 7.05 -9.22 9.95
CA ILE A 260 8.00 -10.34 9.81
C ILE A 260 7.33 -11.58 9.21
N TYR A 261 6.09 -11.87 9.58
CA TYR A 261 5.37 -13.03 9.06
C TYR A 261 5.19 -12.94 7.54
N GLU A 262 4.76 -11.79 7.02
CA GLU A 262 4.61 -11.60 5.57
C GLU A 262 5.95 -11.52 4.83
N GLN A 263 7.00 -10.98 5.46
CA GLN A 263 8.37 -11.00 4.91
C GLN A 263 8.88 -12.44 4.73
N LEU A 264 8.67 -13.30 5.74
CA LEU A 264 9.03 -14.72 5.68
C LEU A 264 8.31 -15.43 4.53
N LEU A 265 7.00 -15.24 4.41
CA LEU A 265 6.23 -15.89 3.36
C LEU A 265 6.68 -15.44 1.96
N LEU A 266 6.99 -14.15 1.80
CA LEU A 266 7.53 -13.59 0.56
C LEU A 266 8.88 -14.20 0.21
N PHE A 267 9.78 -14.35 1.19
CA PHE A 267 11.06 -15.01 1.00
C PHE A 267 10.87 -16.43 0.47
N ASN A 268 10.04 -17.23 1.15
CA ASN A 268 9.79 -18.62 0.77
C ASN A 268 9.21 -18.75 -0.64
N ALA A 269 8.27 -17.87 -0.99
CA ALA A 269 7.60 -17.94 -2.28
C ALA A 269 8.51 -17.53 -3.44
N LEU A 270 9.34 -16.48 -3.28
CA LEU A 270 9.99 -15.81 -4.41
C LEU A 270 11.52 -15.85 -4.38
N PHE A 271 12.14 -15.82 -3.20
CA PHE A 271 13.57 -15.58 -3.05
C PHE A 271 14.36 -16.78 -2.57
N TYR A 272 13.73 -17.74 -1.89
CA TYR A 272 14.39 -18.98 -1.43
C TYR A 272 15.11 -19.69 -2.58
N CYS A 273 14.45 -19.85 -3.72
CA CYS A 273 15.03 -20.50 -4.90
C CYS A 273 16.15 -19.72 -5.60
N LEU A 274 16.34 -18.44 -5.26
CA LEU A 274 17.42 -17.61 -5.78
C LEU A 274 18.72 -17.76 -4.98
N LYS A 275 18.68 -18.47 -3.84
CA LYS A 275 19.84 -18.75 -2.98
C LYS A 275 20.62 -17.48 -2.65
N PRO A 276 20.02 -16.50 -1.95
CA PRO A 276 20.73 -15.28 -1.61
C PRO A 276 21.91 -15.56 -0.69
N ASP A 277 22.97 -14.78 -0.84
CA ASP A 277 24.16 -14.83 0.01
C ASP A 277 23.91 -14.10 1.34
N VAL A 278 23.07 -13.07 1.30
CA VAL A 278 22.69 -12.26 2.46
C VAL A 278 21.20 -11.93 2.42
N VAL A 279 20.54 -12.08 3.56
CA VAL A 279 19.16 -11.66 3.78
C VAL A 279 19.15 -10.62 4.90
N LEU A 280 18.59 -9.46 4.59
CA LEU A 280 18.37 -8.38 5.55
C LEU A 280 16.87 -8.22 5.79
N SER A 281 16.42 -8.13 7.04
CA SER A 281 15.02 -7.89 7.39
C SER A 281 14.87 -6.66 8.28
N PHE A 282 14.03 -5.70 7.88
CA PHE A 282 13.71 -4.49 8.65
C PHE A 282 12.30 -4.61 9.23
N PHE A 283 12.15 -4.45 10.55
CA PHE A 283 10.92 -4.77 11.26
C PHE A 283 10.66 -3.90 12.51
N GLY A 284 9.52 -4.12 13.16
CA GLY A 284 9.22 -3.58 14.49
C GLY A 284 7.98 -2.69 14.49
N GLY A 285 8.06 -1.49 13.92
CA GLY A 285 6.96 -0.51 14.03
C GLY A 285 5.64 -1.00 13.44
N THR A 286 5.66 -1.68 12.30
CA THR A 286 4.44 -2.26 11.71
C THR A 286 3.93 -3.45 12.50
N ASP A 287 4.83 -4.35 12.92
CA ASP A 287 4.51 -5.54 13.72
C ASP A 287 3.83 -5.15 15.03
N LEU A 288 4.36 -4.15 15.74
CA LEU A 288 3.79 -3.65 17.00
C LEU A 288 2.38 -3.09 16.80
N MET A 289 2.20 -2.21 15.81
CA MET A 289 0.89 -1.58 15.56
C MET A 289 -0.18 -2.59 15.14
N LEU A 290 0.19 -3.56 14.31
CA LEU A 290 -0.72 -4.61 13.85
C LEU A 290 -0.95 -5.67 14.93
N GLY A 291 0.03 -5.95 15.78
CA GLY A 291 -0.10 -6.88 16.90
C GLY A 291 -1.22 -6.48 17.86
N PHE A 292 -1.30 -5.20 18.22
CA PHE A 292 -2.37 -4.70 19.09
C PHE A 292 -3.76 -4.75 18.44
N SER A 293 -3.85 -4.90 17.12
CA SER A 293 -5.11 -5.05 16.38
C SER A 293 -5.37 -6.50 15.95
N ALA A 294 -4.45 -7.42 16.20
CA ALA A 294 -4.51 -8.79 15.68
C ALA A 294 -5.57 -9.64 16.40
N CYS A 295 -6.00 -10.71 15.73
CA CYS A 295 -6.76 -11.79 16.36
C CYS A 295 -5.91 -12.43 17.47
N ASP A 296 -6.41 -12.42 18.71
CA ASP A 296 -5.69 -12.91 19.89
C ASP A 296 -5.36 -14.40 19.79
N LYS A 297 -6.25 -15.21 19.20
CA LYS A 297 -6.00 -16.65 18.97
C LYS A 297 -4.86 -16.88 17.96
N LEU A 298 -4.91 -16.21 16.81
CA LEU A 298 -3.85 -16.33 15.81
C LEU A 298 -2.51 -15.82 16.34
N LEU A 299 -2.54 -14.74 17.13
CA LEU A 299 -1.34 -14.21 17.75
C LEU A 299 -0.78 -15.18 18.80
N LYS A 300 -1.60 -15.65 19.75
CA LYS A 300 -1.13 -16.43 20.90
C LYS A 300 -0.82 -17.88 20.55
N ASP A 301 -1.72 -18.52 19.81
CA ASP A 301 -1.64 -19.96 19.51
C ASP A 301 -0.71 -20.21 18.32
N HIS A 302 -0.70 -19.27 17.36
CA HIS A 302 0.04 -19.42 16.12
C HIS A 302 1.15 -18.40 15.94
N LYS A 303 1.38 -17.45 16.85
CA LYS A 303 2.48 -16.47 16.72
C LYS A 303 2.41 -15.72 15.38
N MET A 304 1.19 -15.36 14.96
CA MET A 304 0.93 -14.70 13.69
C MET A 304 0.44 -13.27 13.90
N ILE A 305 1.26 -12.31 13.46
CA ILE A 305 0.85 -10.94 13.21
C ILE A 305 0.72 -10.81 11.70
N TYR A 306 -0.37 -10.22 11.22
CA TYR A 306 -0.60 -10.00 9.80
C TYR A 306 -1.35 -8.69 9.61
N TYR A 307 -1.32 -8.14 8.40
CA TYR A 307 -2.06 -6.93 8.06
C TYR A 307 -3.56 -7.23 7.83
N PRO A 308 -4.48 -6.95 8.77
CA PRO A 308 -5.82 -7.57 8.75
C PRO A 308 -6.78 -7.00 7.69
N ASN A 309 -6.55 -5.76 7.24
CA ASN A 309 -7.57 -4.92 6.57
C ASN A 309 -8.23 -5.50 5.31
N MET A 310 -7.64 -6.48 4.61
CA MET A 310 -8.22 -6.99 3.36
C MET A 310 -8.46 -8.50 3.31
N TRP A 311 -8.05 -9.22 4.34
CA TRP A 311 -8.02 -10.68 4.31
C TRP A 311 -9.19 -11.34 4.98
N GLU A 312 -9.58 -10.77 6.10
CA GLU A 312 -10.47 -11.47 7.01
C GLU A 312 -11.90 -11.49 6.47
N SER A 313 -12.35 -10.43 5.80
CA SER A 313 -13.67 -10.41 5.15
C SER A 313 -13.77 -11.45 4.04
N GLY A 314 -12.79 -11.48 3.13
CA GLY A 314 -12.74 -12.45 2.04
C GLY A 314 -12.57 -13.90 2.52
N TYR A 315 -11.74 -14.12 3.54
CA TYR A 315 -11.56 -15.44 4.15
C TYR A 315 -12.81 -15.89 4.89
N LYS A 316 -13.43 -15.04 5.71
CA LYS A 316 -14.66 -15.33 6.45
C LYS A 316 -15.80 -15.71 5.51
N THR A 317 -16.01 -14.96 4.44
CA THR A 317 -17.04 -15.28 3.43
C THR A 317 -16.79 -16.63 2.75
N LYS A 318 -15.54 -16.96 2.41
CA LYS A 318 -15.19 -18.22 1.73
C LYS A 318 -15.19 -19.44 2.63
N SER A 319 -14.77 -19.27 3.88
CA SER A 319 -14.65 -20.37 4.86
C SER A 319 -15.93 -20.61 5.66
N GLY A 320 -16.88 -19.69 5.62
CA GLY A 320 -18.04 -19.71 6.52
C GLY A 320 -17.64 -19.52 7.99
N SER A 321 -16.46 -18.93 8.25
CA SER A 321 -15.96 -18.74 9.61
C SER A 321 -16.92 -17.90 10.46
N VAL A 322 -17.22 -18.38 11.67
CA VAL A 322 -18.02 -17.65 12.65
C VAL A 322 -17.19 -16.66 13.49
N LEU A 323 -15.87 -16.66 13.33
CA LEU A 323 -14.99 -15.75 14.07
C LEU A 323 -15.20 -14.30 13.61
N PRO A 324 -15.27 -13.33 14.53
CA PRO A 324 -15.37 -11.92 14.17
C PRO A 324 -14.10 -11.45 13.45
N ILE A 325 -14.25 -10.64 12.41
CA ILE A 325 -13.12 -10.01 11.70
C ILE A 325 -12.81 -8.65 12.32
N TYR A 326 -11.58 -8.15 12.16
CA TYR A 326 -11.09 -6.84 12.55
C TYR A 326 -12.07 -5.70 12.22
N ASN A 327 -12.68 -5.71 11.03
CA ASN A 327 -13.68 -4.71 10.65
C ASN A 327 -15.01 -4.84 11.42
N GLU A 328 -15.36 -6.02 11.92
CA GLU A 328 -16.53 -6.25 12.79
C GLU A 328 -16.19 -5.94 14.26
N LEU A 329 -14.92 -6.08 14.66
CA LEU A 329 -14.44 -5.67 15.98
C LEU A 329 -14.47 -4.13 16.15
N LYS A 330 -14.39 -3.36 15.06
CA LYS A 330 -14.61 -1.90 15.06
C LYS A 330 -16.04 -1.49 15.48
N GLY A 331 -16.99 -2.42 15.54
CA GLY A 331 -18.42 -2.11 15.65
C GLY A 331 -19.06 -2.17 17.03
N LEU A 332 -18.39 -2.60 18.10
CA LEU A 332 -19.07 -2.87 19.37
C LEU A 332 -18.25 -2.55 20.62
N VAL A 333 -18.23 -1.27 21.02
CA VAL A 333 -18.22 -0.84 22.44
C VAL A 333 -19.03 0.46 22.58
N ASN A 334 -20.18 0.41 23.25
CA ASN A 334 -20.92 1.57 23.79
C ASN A 334 -21.18 2.79 22.90
N GLY A 335 -21.50 2.61 21.61
CA GLY A 335 -22.00 3.71 20.77
C GLY A 335 -20.98 4.79 20.37
N ASP A 336 -19.71 4.66 20.79
CA ASP A 336 -18.60 5.48 20.32
C ASP A 336 -17.73 4.65 19.37
N VAL A 337 -17.55 5.14 18.13
CA VAL A 337 -16.86 4.44 17.04
C VAL A 337 -15.34 4.50 17.25
N PHE A 338 -14.76 3.89 18.28
CA PHE A 338 -13.29 3.79 18.41
C PHE A 338 -12.83 2.59 19.26
N GLY A 339 -12.57 1.45 18.61
CA GLY A 339 -11.99 0.27 19.27
C GLY A 339 -11.19 -0.59 18.31
N THR A 340 -9.93 -0.23 18.08
CA THR A 340 -8.97 -0.90 17.17
C THR A 340 -7.84 -1.61 17.92
N ILE A 341 -7.79 -1.47 19.25
CA ILE A 341 -6.89 -2.23 20.12
C ILE A 341 -7.66 -3.42 20.69
N ASN A 342 -7.19 -4.63 20.42
CA ASN A 342 -7.68 -5.84 21.01
C ASN A 342 -7.20 -5.94 22.47
N GLY A 343 -8.07 -5.61 23.42
CA GLY A 343 -7.77 -5.64 24.86
C GLY A 343 -7.39 -7.02 25.42
N LYS A 344 -7.51 -8.10 24.63
CA LYS A 344 -7.03 -9.44 24.99
C LYS A 344 -5.58 -9.69 24.62
N VAL A 345 -4.96 -8.81 23.83
CA VAL A 345 -3.57 -8.91 23.41
C VAL A 345 -2.69 -8.08 24.34
N ALA A 346 -1.71 -8.73 24.96
CA ALA A 346 -0.66 -8.07 25.70
C ALA A 346 0.57 -7.80 24.82
N LEU A 347 1.39 -6.82 25.20
CA LEU A 347 2.66 -6.53 24.53
C LEU A 347 3.56 -7.77 24.45
N GLN A 348 3.60 -8.57 25.51
CA GLN A 348 4.40 -9.80 25.53
C GLN A 348 3.97 -10.80 24.45
N ASP A 349 2.67 -10.93 24.17
CA ASP A 349 2.17 -11.80 23.10
C ASP A 349 2.71 -11.37 21.73
N ILE A 350 2.82 -10.06 21.52
CA ILE A 350 3.34 -9.45 20.29
C ILE A 350 4.86 -9.68 20.18
N CYS A 351 5.61 -9.40 21.26
CA CYS A 351 7.05 -9.60 21.30
C CYS A 351 7.42 -11.07 21.04
N GLU A 352 6.73 -12.02 21.70
CA GLU A 352 6.93 -13.45 21.50
C GLU A 352 6.61 -13.87 20.06
N ALA A 353 5.53 -13.33 19.47
CA ALA A 353 5.17 -13.62 18.08
C ALA A 353 6.24 -13.12 17.08
N ILE A 354 6.77 -11.91 17.30
CA ILE A 354 7.87 -11.36 16.48
C ILE A 354 9.11 -12.25 16.62
N HIS A 355 9.48 -12.62 17.85
CA HIS A 355 10.64 -13.46 18.14
C HIS A 355 10.55 -14.82 17.43
N VAL A 356 9.44 -15.54 17.62
CA VAL A 356 9.24 -16.85 16.99
C VAL A 356 9.34 -16.78 15.47
N ARG A 357 8.76 -15.75 14.84
CA ARG A 357 8.79 -15.61 13.38
C ARG A 357 10.14 -15.13 12.85
N LEU A 358 10.88 -14.32 13.60
CA LEU A 358 12.25 -13.95 13.26
C LEU A 358 13.19 -15.15 13.28
N VAL A 359 13.15 -15.96 14.34
CA VAL A 359 13.95 -17.18 14.46
C VAL A 359 13.61 -18.14 13.33
N GLN A 360 12.33 -18.33 13.03
CA GLN A 360 11.90 -19.16 11.91
C GLN A 360 12.43 -18.63 10.57
N PHE A 361 12.41 -17.32 10.35
CA PHE A 361 12.90 -16.72 9.12
C PHE A 361 14.42 -16.87 8.99
N MET A 362 15.16 -16.61 10.06
CA MET A 362 16.60 -16.86 10.12
C MET A 362 16.93 -18.32 9.77
N GLN A 363 16.24 -19.28 10.38
CA GLN A 363 16.45 -20.71 10.12
C GLN A 363 16.23 -21.05 8.64
N ILE A 364 15.13 -20.59 8.04
CA ILE A 364 14.83 -20.90 6.64
C ILE A 364 15.80 -20.20 5.68
N ALA A 365 16.17 -18.95 5.95
CA ALA A 365 17.15 -18.24 5.13
C ALA A 365 18.53 -18.91 5.15
N THR A 366 18.96 -19.39 6.32
CA THR A 366 20.28 -19.98 6.52
C THR A 366 20.40 -21.42 6.01
N LEU A 367 19.30 -22.12 5.70
CA LEU A 367 19.33 -23.46 5.08
C LEU A 367 20.16 -23.49 3.79
N GLU A 368 20.13 -22.42 2.99
CA GLU A 368 20.93 -22.28 1.76
C GLU A 368 22.26 -21.52 2.00
N LYS A 369 22.75 -21.51 3.25
CA LYS A 369 24.00 -20.84 3.68
C LYS A 369 23.98 -19.31 3.56
N ALA A 370 22.81 -18.69 3.42
CA ALA A 370 22.70 -17.23 3.48
C ALA A 370 23.09 -16.74 4.89
N LYS A 371 23.75 -15.58 4.96
CA LYS A 371 23.86 -14.83 6.23
C LYS A 371 22.55 -14.07 6.46
N PHE A 372 21.98 -14.14 7.66
CA PHE A 372 20.75 -13.45 8.01
C PHE A 372 21.01 -12.35 9.04
N TYR A 373 20.49 -11.15 8.80
CA TYR A 373 20.56 -10.01 9.71
C TYR A 373 19.20 -9.35 9.80
N ALA A 374 18.73 -9.11 11.02
CA ALA A 374 17.47 -8.43 11.29
C ALA A 374 17.73 -7.09 11.99
N PHE A 375 17.02 -6.06 11.57
CA PHE A 375 17.16 -4.69 12.05
C PHE A 375 15.83 -4.20 12.60
N ILE A 376 15.81 -3.88 13.89
CA ILE A 376 14.72 -3.09 14.46
C ILE A 376 14.80 -1.71 13.80
N GLN A 377 13.78 -1.36 13.03
CA GLN A 377 13.78 -0.16 12.21
C GLN A 377 13.82 1.11 13.08
N PRO A 378 14.39 2.22 12.57
CA PRO A 378 14.41 3.49 13.29
C PRO A 378 13.00 4.07 13.42
N LEU A 379 12.62 4.49 14.64
CA LEU A 379 11.33 5.10 14.95
C LEU A 379 11.52 6.46 15.62
N LEU A 380 10.79 7.49 15.17
CA LEU A 380 10.90 8.84 15.72
C LEU A 380 10.73 8.89 17.25
N PRO A 381 9.76 8.18 17.87
CA PRO A 381 9.58 8.22 19.33
C PRO A 381 10.78 7.72 20.13
N CYS A 382 11.69 6.95 19.53
CA CYS A 382 12.90 6.47 20.19
C CYS A 382 14.04 7.51 20.21
N LYS A 383 13.88 8.66 19.53
CA LYS A 383 14.83 9.78 19.64
C LYS A 383 14.61 10.58 20.92
N LEU A 384 15.69 10.91 21.61
CA LEU A 384 15.66 11.75 22.81
C LEU A 384 15.36 13.23 22.51
N LYS A 385 15.79 13.72 21.34
CA LYS A 385 15.57 15.10 20.91
C LYS A 385 15.06 15.13 19.48
N TRP A 386 13.89 15.71 19.30
CA TRP A 386 13.28 15.93 17.98
C TRP A 386 13.65 17.33 17.50
N SER A 387 13.98 17.44 16.22
CA SER A 387 14.14 18.74 15.57
C SER A 387 12.79 19.46 15.44
N ASP A 388 12.80 20.79 15.29
CA ASP A 388 11.58 21.58 15.12
C ASP A 388 10.68 21.05 13.99
N LYS A 389 11.29 20.62 12.89
CA LYS A 389 10.59 19.97 11.76
C LYS A 389 9.92 18.65 12.15
N GLU A 390 10.58 17.81 12.94
CA GLU A 390 10.02 16.53 13.41
C GLU A 390 8.88 16.78 14.41
N VAL A 391 8.99 17.80 15.26
CA VAL A 391 7.92 18.22 16.18
C VAL A 391 6.71 18.69 15.38
N GLU A 392 6.89 19.59 14.41
CA GLU A 392 5.82 20.10 13.56
C GLU A 392 5.13 18.98 12.78
N MET A 393 5.91 18.09 12.16
CA MET A 393 5.40 16.92 11.45
C MET A 393 4.58 16.02 12.37
N ARG A 394 5.08 15.72 13.58
CA ARG A 394 4.36 14.86 14.54
C ARG A 394 3.07 15.52 15.04
N LEU A 395 3.05 16.84 15.23
CA LEU A 395 1.84 17.57 15.62
C LEU A 395 0.76 17.50 14.53
N LYS A 396 1.15 17.72 13.26
CA LYS A 396 0.26 17.57 12.09
C LYS A 396 -0.30 16.15 12.00
N GLU A 397 0.56 15.16 12.11
CA GLU A 397 0.16 13.76 12.10
C GLU A 397 -0.77 13.41 13.28
N LYS A 398 -0.47 13.87 14.49
CA LYS A 398 -1.29 13.62 15.68
C LYS A 398 -2.71 14.14 15.49
N LYS A 399 -2.85 15.37 14.97
CA LYS A 399 -4.15 15.98 14.64
C LYS A 399 -4.93 15.13 13.63
N ARG A 400 -4.27 14.66 12.58
CA ARG A 400 -4.88 13.78 11.56
C ARG A 400 -5.34 12.46 12.20
N LEU A 401 -4.45 11.77 12.91
CA LEU A 401 -4.75 10.48 13.55
C LEU A 401 -5.88 10.61 14.58
N SER A 402 -5.97 11.71 15.33
CA SER A 402 -7.10 11.97 16.24
C SER A 402 -8.46 12.06 15.56
N GLN A 403 -8.52 12.22 14.24
CA GLN A 403 -9.78 12.27 13.48
C GLN A 403 -10.13 10.93 12.80
N VAL A 404 -9.12 10.14 12.40
CA VAL A 404 -9.32 8.90 11.63
C VAL A 404 -9.04 7.63 12.44
N ASP A 405 -7.98 7.61 13.24
CA ASP A 405 -7.50 6.43 13.97
C ASP A 405 -6.84 6.85 15.32
N PRO A 406 -7.59 7.40 16.29
CA PRO A 406 -7.04 8.06 17.49
C PRO A 406 -6.15 7.16 18.34
N TYR A 407 -6.50 5.88 18.44
CA TYR A 407 -5.72 4.86 19.15
C TYR A 407 -4.26 4.78 18.69
N GLN A 408 -3.96 5.11 17.43
CA GLN A 408 -2.59 5.05 16.93
C GLN A 408 -1.72 6.07 17.65
N ASN A 409 -2.27 7.23 18.04
CA ASN A 409 -1.53 8.21 18.83
C ASN A 409 -1.11 7.62 20.18
N GLU A 410 -2.00 6.90 20.86
CA GLU A 410 -1.70 6.25 22.14
C GLU A 410 -0.62 5.18 22.02
N LEU A 411 -0.67 4.39 20.94
CA LEU A 411 0.33 3.37 20.67
C LEU A 411 1.69 3.98 20.30
N ILE A 412 1.71 5.04 19.49
CA ILE A 412 2.93 5.73 19.07
C ILE A 412 3.67 6.30 20.28
N GLU A 413 2.95 6.87 21.25
CA GLU A 413 3.55 7.41 22.48
C GLU A 413 4.20 6.33 23.36
N LYS A 414 3.75 5.07 23.24
CA LYS A 414 4.29 3.92 23.98
C LYS A 414 5.39 3.16 23.25
N ILE A 415 5.75 3.56 22.02
CA ILE A 415 6.78 2.90 21.21
C ILE A 415 8.10 2.67 21.98
N PRO A 416 8.66 3.62 22.75
CA PRO A 416 9.91 3.37 23.47
C PRO A 416 9.81 2.17 24.42
N ILE A 417 8.70 2.06 25.16
CA ILE A 417 8.42 0.94 26.07
C ILE A 417 8.30 -0.37 25.28
N PHE A 418 7.63 -0.32 24.13
CA PHE A 418 7.45 -1.50 23.27
C PHE A 418 8.78 -2.00 22.70
N ILE A 419 9.66 -1.09 22.30
CA ILE A 419 10.98 -1.42 21.78
C ILE A 419 11.87 -1.99 22.89
N ASP A 420 11.82 -1.44 24.11
CA ASP A 420 12.58 -2.00 25.22
C ASP A 420 12.12 -3.42 25.58
N ALA A 421 10.82 -3.68 25.60
CA ALA A 421 10.29 -5.04 25.80
C ALA A 421 10.72 -6.00 24.67
N LEU A 422 10.66 -5.54 23.41
CA LEU A 422 11.10 -6.31 22.26
C LEU A 422 12.61 -6.63 22.32
N LYS A 423 13.44 -5.68 22.75
CA LYS A 423 14.88 -5.88 22.93
C LYS A 423 15.18 -6.91 24.02
N MET A 424 14.43 -6.90 25.11
CA MET A 424 14.56 -7.91 26.16
C MET A 424 14.23 -9.31 25.62
N GLU A 425 13.12 -9.44 24.88
CA GLU A 425 12.70 -10.69 24.26
C GLU A 425 13.72 -11.23 23.25
N LEU A 426 14.37 -10.35 22.48
CA LEU A 426 15.35 -10.70 21.44
C LEU A 426 16.81 -10.70 21.93
N SER A 427 17.04 -10.59 23.24
CA SER A 427 18.40 -10.37 23.78
C SER A 427 19.38 -11.52 23.54
N SER A 428 18.89 -12.74 23.30
CA SER A 428 19.71 -13.90 22.93
C SER A 428 20.09 -13.97 21.45
N GLU A 429 19.43 -13.17 20.60
CA GLU A 429 19.52 -13.31 19.15
C GLU A 429 20.65 -12.46 18.57
N ASN A 430 21.79 -13.11 18.30
CA ASN A 430 23.01 -12.45 17.80
C ASN A 430 22.90 -11.88 16.37
N PHE A 431 21.82 -12.17 15.66
CA PHE A 431 21.53 -11.66 14.32
C PHE A 431 20.60 -10.43 14.32
N VAL A 432 20.15 -9.96 15.50
CA VAL A 432 19.27 -8.81 15.65
C VAL A 432 20.08 -7.56 16.04
N TYR A 433 19.82 -6.45 15.36
CA TYR A 433 20.47 -5.16 15.59
C TYR A 433 19.43 -4.04 15.74
N ASP A 434 19.63 -3.16 16.72
CA ASP A 434 18.72 -2.06 16.96
C ASP A 434 19.23 -0.74 16.35
N LEU A 435 18.53 -0.25 15.32
CA LEU A 435 18.84 1.04 14.72
C LEU A 435 18.34 2.21 15.58
N ASN A 436 17.41 1.99 16.51
CA ASN A 436 16.94 3.02 17.43
C ASN A 436 18.06 3.52 18.33
N GLU A 437 18.91 2.64 18.87
CA GLU A 437 20.09 3.04 19.65
C GLU A 437 21.06 3.93 18.85
N LYS A 438 21.12 3.78 17.51
CA LYS A 438 21.98 4.60 16.66
C LYS A 438 21.43 5.99 16.41
N ILE A 439 20.11 6.13 16.35
CA ILE A 439 19.44 7.42 16.11
C ILE A 439 19.07 8.17 17.39
N LYS A 440 19.07 7.48 18.54
CA LYS A 440 18.59 7.98 19.84
C LYS A 440 19.09 9.37 20.22
N GLU A 441 20.39 9.61 20.02
CA GLU A 441 21.06 10.88 20.37
C GLU A 441 21.20 11.86 19.20
N GLN A 442 20.76 11.46 18.00
CA GLN A 442 20.93 12.26 16.79
C GLN A 442 19.99 13.48 16.79
N LYS A 443 20.58 14.68 16.75
CA LYS A 443 19.82 15.95 16.74
C LYS A 443 19.29 16.34 15.35
N GLY A 444 19.79 15.72 14.28
CA GLY A 444 19.38 16.05 12.91
C GLY A 444 17.96 15.57 12.59
N THR A 445 17.27 16.28 11.69
CA THR A 445 15.97 15.87 11.13
C THR A 445 16.12 14.61 10.28
N PHE A 446 15.65 13.47 10.80
CA PHE A 446 15.73 12.16 10.14
C PHE A 446 14.37 11.68 9.65
N PHE A 447 13.27 12.24 10.15
CA PHE A 447 11.90 11.93 9.75
C PHE A 447 11.22 13.17 9.21
N GLU A 448 10.39 13.01 8.18
CA GLU A 448 9.78 14.17 7.49
C GLU A 448 8.32 13.95 7.09
N SER A 449 7.85 12.70 6.97
CA SER A 449 6.46 12.41 6.61
C SER A 449 5.62 11.90 7.77
N ASN A 450 6.19 11.07 8.63
CA ASN A 450 5.53 10.48 9.80
C ASN A 450 6.57 9.87 10.76
N TRP A 451 6.11 9.26 11.85
CA TRP A 451 6.97 8.66 12.89
C TRP A 451 7.80 7.44 12.44
N ILE A 452 7.49 6.83 11.29
CA ILE A 452 8.05 5.55 10.83
C ILE A 452 8.93 5.68 9.56
N HIS A 453 8.72 6.70 8.74
CA HIS A 453 9.43 6.90 7.47
C HIS A 453 10.56 7.93 7.61
N CYS A 454 11.80 7.46 7.54
CA CYS A 454 12.95 8.34 7.47
C CYS A 454 13.03 9.08 6.13
N ASN A 455 13.53 10.31 6.16
CA ASN A 455 13.95 11.04 4.96
C ASN A 455 15.29 10.49 4.43
N ALA A 456 15.75 11.02 3.28
CA ALA A 456 17.01 10.60 2.67
C ALA A 456 18.22 10.67 3.62
N LYS A 457 18.28 11.68 4.52
CA LYS A 457 19.38 11.82 5.49
C LYS A 457 19.34 10.71 6.54
N GLY A 458 18.17 10.42 7.11
CA GLY A 458 17.98 9.33 8.06
C GLY A 458 18.27 7.97 7.44
N ASN A 459 17.80 7.74 6.20
CA ASN A 459 18.07 6.50 5.47
C ASN A 459 19.56 6.32 5.14
N LYS A 460 20.27 7.39 4.76
CA LYS A 460 21.72 7.35 4.56
C LYS A 460 22.47 6.98 5.84
N PHE A 461 22.07 7.59 6.96
CA PHE A 461 22.68 7.30 8.26
C PHE A 461 22.46 5.82 8.63
N CYS A 462 21.22 5.33 8.57
CA CYS A 462 20.90 3.93 8.88
C CYS A 462 21.61 2.95 7.94
N ALA A 463 21.67 3.25 6.64
CA ALA A 463 22.43 2.44 5.68
C ALA A 463 23.91 2.34 6.05
N SER A 464 24.52 3.44 6.52
CA SER A 464 25.93 3.43 6.94
C SER A 464 26.17 2.55 8.18
N GLU A 465 25.23 2.51 9.13
CA GLU A 465 25.30 1.63 10.29
C GLU A 465 25.10 0.16 9.90
N VAL A 466 24.15 -0.12 9.00
CA VAL A 466 23.95 -1.48 8.43
C VAL A 466 25.24 -1.94 7.76
N LEU A 467 25.89 -1.11 6.94
CA LEU A 467 27.16 -1.44 6.28
C LEU A 467 28.28 -1.77 7.26
N LYS A 468 28.41 -1.01 8.36
CA LYS A 468 29.40 -1.29 9.40
C LYS A 468 29.17 -2.67 10.03
N ILE A 469 27.91 -3.02 10.28
CA ILE A 469 27.52 -4.32 10.82
C ILE A 469 27.87 -5.44 9.84
N LEU A 470 27.52 -5.28 8.55
CA LEU A 470 27.82 -6.28 7.54
C LEU A 470 29.34 -6.50 7.39
N LYS A 471 30.12 -5.43 7.31
CA LYS A 471 31.60 -5.51 7.23
C LYS A 471 32.22 -6.19 8.43
N THR A 472 31.78 -5.84 9.63
CA THR A 472 32.25 -6.47 10.89
C THR A 472 31.99 -7.97 10.90
N ASN A 473 30.94 -8.44 10.21
CA ASN A 473 30.59 -9.85 10.09
C ASN A 473 31.10 -10.50 8.79
N GLY A 474 32.12 -9.92 8.15
CA GLY A 474 32.84 -10.49 7.01
C GLY A 474 32.06 -10.47 5.70
N LEU A 475 31.42 -9.33 5.39
CA LEU A 475 30.82 -9.03 4.08
C LEU A 475 31.48 -7.82 3.41
#